data_AF-A0A968HU37-F1
#
_entry.id   AF-A0A968HU37-F1
#
_cell.length_a   1.000
_cell.length_b   1.000
_cell.length_c   1.000
_cell.angle_alpha   90.00
_cell.angle_beta   90.00
_cell.angle_gamma   90.00
#
_symmetry.space_group_name_H-M   'P 1'
#
loop_
_entity.id
_entity.type
_entity.pdbx_description
1 polymer ?
#
loop_
_entity_poly.entity_id
_entity_poly.type
_entity_poly.pdbx_seq_one_letter_code
_entity_poly.pdbx_strand_id
1 'polypeptide(L)'
;NMDGPPAIHLLGTYDRRRCTLVINGRELELSEQRFRLFGRLAAHAKRHPGQHLSLLDVPEIQSGTRQALNRLRKDLEAQVPGFWDRWIRNDGHGAYCLQVPGDSITYDLDAMAAHPEILGLLRNG
;
A
#
# COMPACT_ATOMS: atom_id res chain seq x y z
N ASN A 1 0.31 12.87 -19.31
CA ASN A 1 0.85 13.65 -18.19
C ASN A 1 0.38 13.09 -16.88
N MET A 2 1.28 12.44 -16.12
CA MET A 2 1.04 12.12 -14.71
C MET A 2 1.87 13.10 -13.87
N ASP A 3 1.47 14.37 -13.88
CA ASP A 3 2.21 15.46 -13.19
C ASP A 3 1.73 15.67 -11.74
N GLY A 4 0.71 14.93 -11.30
CA GLY A 4 0.16 14.99 -9.95
C GLY A 4 0.40 13.71 -9.12
N PRO A 5 0.20 13.77 -7.79
CA PRO A 5 0.22 12.60 -6.92
C PRO A 5 -0.80 11.55 -7.36
N PRO A 6 -0.50 10.25 -7.19
CA PRO A 6 -1.38 9.20 -7.65
C PRO A 6 -2.60 9.11 -6.75
N ALA A 7 -3.75 8.90 -7.36
CA ALA A 7 -4.97 8.53 -6.65
C ALA A 7 -4.90 7.04 -6.32
N ILE A 8 -5.00 6.69 -5.05
CA ILE A 8 -4.93 5.32 -4.53
C ILE A 8 -6.26 5.00 -3.87
N HIS A 9 -6.89 3.90 -4.28
CA HIS A 9 -8.13 3.42 -3.69
C HIS A 9 -7.98 1.95 -3.29
N LEU A 10 -8.14 1.66 -2.00
CA LEU A 10 -8.05 0.29 -1.46
C LEU A 10 -9.43 -0.37 -1.52
N LEU A 11 -9.57 -1.40 -2.36
CA LEU A 11 -10.80 -2.20 -2.45
C LEU A 11 -10.75 -3.38 -1.49
N GLY A 12 -9.64 -4.12 -1.39
CA GLY A 12 -9.52 -5.22 -0.42
C GLY A 12 -10.39 -6.45 -0.69
N THR A 13 -11.24 -6.41 -1.72
CA THR A 13 -12.01 -7.56 -2.22
C THR A 13 -11.09 -8.72 -2.61
N TYR A 14 -11.52 -9.95 -2.34
CA TYR A 14 -10.82 -11.14 -2.79
C TYR A 14 -11.34 -11.60 -4.15
N ASP A 15 -10.49 -11.59 -5.18
CA ASP A 15 -10.70 -12.39 -6.38
C ASP A 15 -9.58 -13.45 -6.48
N ARG A 16 -9.94 -14.73 -6.61
CA ARG A 16 -8.98 -15.84 -6.81
C ARG A 16 -7.77 -15.83 -5.85
N ARG A 17 -7.98 -15.47 -4.57
CA ARG A 17 -6.96 -15.31 -3.50
C ARG A 17 -6.02 -14.11 -3.66
N ARG A 18 -6.38 -13.14 -4.49
CA ARG A 18 -5.73 -11.84 -4.62
C ARG A 18 -6.64 -10.75 -4.09
N CYS A 19 -6.03 -9.71 -3.55
CA CYS A 19 -6.70 -8.52 -3.05
C CYS A 19 -6.50 -7.38 -4.03
N THR A 20 -7.58 -6.66 -4.29
CA THR A 20 -7.63 -5.62 -5.31
C THR A 20 -7.37 -4.23 -4.72
N LEU A 21 -6.67 -3.38 -5.47
CA LEU A 21 -6.58 -1.94 -5.25
C LEU A 21 -6.56 -1.20 -6.59
N VAL A 22 -6.82 0.10 -6.59
CA VAL A 22 -6.79 0.94 -7.79
C VAL A 22 -5.74 2.04 -7.62
N ILE A 23 -4.91 2.25 -8.65
CA ILE A 23 -3.95 3.36 -8.74
C ILE A 23 -4.22 4.11 -10.05
N ASN A 24 -4.52 5.41 -9.96
CA ASN A 24 -4.83 6.26 -11.13
C ASN A 24 -5.89 5.65 -12.06
N GLY A 25 -6.93 5.03 -11.50
CA GLY A 25 -8.00 4.37 -12.25
C GLY A 25 -7.64 2.99 -12.82
N ARG A 26 -6.41 2.51 -12.62
CA ARG A 26 -6.00 1.16 -13.01
C ARG A 26 -6.17 0.19 -11.84
N GLU A 27 -6.86 -0.91 -12.09
CA GLU A 27 -6.99 -2.00 -11.14
C GLU A 27 -5.71 -2.84 -11.06
N LEU A 28 -5.29 -3.17 -9.83
CA LEU A 28 -4.14 -3.99 -9.51
C LEU A 28 -4.56 -5.12 -8.58
N GLU A 29 -3.97 -6.28 -8.81
CA GLU A 29 -4.15 -7.45 -7.95
C GLU A 29 -2.84 -7.80 -7.25
N LEU A 30 -2.89 -7.92 -5.93
CA LEU A 30 -1.77 -8.35 -5.10
C LEU A 30 -2.16 -9.62 -4.33
N SER A 31 -1.21 -10.50 -3.99
CA SER A 31 -1.52 -11.51 -2.96
C SER A 31 -1.81 -10.82 -1.64
N GLU A 32 -2.62 -11.45 -0.78
CA GLU A 32 -2.98 -10.92 0.53
C GLU A 32 -1.81 -10.32 1.34
N GLN A 33 -0.69 -11.03 1.48
CA GLN A 33 0.48 -10.51 2.22
C GLN A 33 1.02 -9.18 1.64
N ARG A 34 1.06 -9.07 0.31
CA ARG A 34 1.57 -7.88 -0.40
C ARG A 34 0.57 -6.74 -0.36
N PHE A 35 -0.73 -7.07 -0.45
CA PHE A 35 -1.79 -6.11 -0.22
C PHE A 35 -1.73 -5.54 1.20
N ARG A 36 -1.54 -6.37 2.22
CA ARG A 36 -1.43 -5.91 3.62
C ARG A 36 -0.21 -5.02 3.84
N LEU A 37 0.94 -5.34 3.22
CA LEU A 37 2.12 -4.47 3.23
C LEU A 37 1.80 -3.08 2.65
N PHE A 38 1.23 -3.06 1.45
CA PHE A 38 0.90 -1.81 0.76
C PHE A 38 -0.20 -1.03 1.50
N GLY A 39 -1.25 -1.69 1.95
CA GLY A 39 -2.36 -1.11 2.68
C GLY A 39 -1.92 -0.47 4.00
N ARG A 40 -0.95 -1.06 4.72
CA ARG A 40 -0.34 -0.42 5.91
C ARG A 40 0.45 0.82 5.55
N LEU A 41 1.25 0.77 4.49
CA LEU A 41 1.99 1.93 4.00
C LEU A 41 1.04 3.06 3.59
N ALA A 42 -0.05 2.74 2.88
CA ALA A 42 -1.08 3.69 2.49
C ALA A 42 -1.84 4.26 3.70
N ALA A 43 -2.25 3.42 4.65
CA ALA A 43 -2.92 3.89 5.87
C ALA A 43 -2.02 4.81 6.71
N HIS A 44 -0.72 4.50 6.79
CA HIS A 44 0.24 5.38 7.46
C HIS A 44 0.41 6.70 6.71
N ALA A 45 0.61 6.68 5.40
CA ALA A 45 0.76 7.90 4.60
C ALA A 45 -0.52 8.76 4.60
N LYS A 46 -1.71 8.15 4.69
CA LYS A 46 -2.97 8.86 4.83
C LYS A 46 -2.98 9.74 6.09
N ARG A 47 -2.49 9.19 7.20
CA ARG A 47 -2.46 9.82 8.52
C ARG A 47 -1.29 10.76 8.73
N HIS A 48 -0.13 10.36 8.22
CA HIS A 48 1.16 10.98 8.45
C HIS A 48 1.87 11.20 7.10
N PRO A 49 1.32 12.05 6.21
CA PRO A 49 1.93 12.28 4.89
C PRO A 49 3.41 12.66 5.01
N GLY A 50 4.26 11.99 4.24
CA GLY A 50 5.71 12.23 4.22
C GLY A 50 6.51 11.54 5.33
N GLN A 51 5.87 10.87 6.30
CA GLN A 51 6.59 10.13 7.35
C GLN A 51 6.95 8.70 6.93
N HIS A 52 8.04 8.18 7.49
CA HIS A 52 8.51 6.83 7.23
C HIS A 52 7.87 5.84 8.20
N LEU A 53 7.45 4.68 7.67
CA LEU A 53 6.98 3.54 8.42
C LEU A 53 7.98 2.39 8.31
N SER A 54 8.47 1.89 9.45
CA SER A 54 9.18 0.61 9.48
C SER A 54 8.20 -0.52 9.20
N LEU A 55 8.29 -1.11 8.01
CA LEU A 55 7.48 -2.28 7.65
C LEU A 55 8.11 -3.59 8.15
N LEU A 56 9.36 -3.54 8.61
CA LEU A 56 10.06 -4.69 9.19
C LEU A 56 9.55 -5.04 10.59
N ASP A 57 9.00 -4.07 11.31
CA ASP A 57 8.50 -4.22 12.68
C ASP A 57 7.00 -4.56 12.73
N VAL A 58 6.37 -4.80 11.58
CA VAL A 58 4.94 -5.14 11.52
C VAL A 58 4.73 -6.60 11.95
N PRO A 59 4.16 -6.85 13.14
CA PRO A 59 4.16 -8.16 13.77
C PRO A 59 3.36 -9.23 13.01
N GLU A 60 2.38 -8.82 12.20
CA GLU A 60 1.51 -9.72 11.43
C GLU A 60 2.17 -10.25 10.16
N ILE A 61 3.36 -9.72 9.80
CA ILE A 61 4.10 -10.10 8.60
C ILE A 61 5.33 -10.87 9.08
N GLN A 62 5.14 -12.18 9.29
CA GLN A 62 6.18 -13.12 9.73
C GLN A 62 7.41 -13.14 8.80
N SER A 63 8.46 -13.87 9.21
CA SER A 63 9.74 -14.07 8.49
C SER A 63 9.62 -14.02 6.97
N GLY A 64 10.40 -13.16 6.33
CA GLY A 64 10.35 -12.96 4.87
C GLY A 64 9.81 -11.61 4.41
N THR A 65 9.54 -10.68 5.32
CA THR A 65 9.07 -9.30 5.03
C THR A 65 9.90 -8.59 3.96
N ARG A 66 11.23 -8.72 3.99
CA ARG A 66 12.11 -8.17 2.93
C ARG A 66 11.84 -8.78 1.56
N GLN A 67 11.61 -10.09 1.50
CA GLN A 67 11.26 -10.76 0.25
C GLN A 67 9.87 -10.35 -0.24
N ALA A 68 8.90 -10.24 0.67
CA ALA A 68 7.55 -9.78 0.36
C ALA A 68 7.55 -8.33 -0.15
N LEU A 69 8.35 -7.44 0.43
CA LEU A 69 8.57 -6.06 -0.04
C LEU A 69 9.19 -6.04 -1.44
N ASN A 70 10.22 -6.84 -1.69
CA ASN A 70 10.81 -6.95 -3.03
C ASN A 70 9.81 -7.49 -4.06
N ARG A 71 8.93 -8.42 -3.68
CA ARG A 71 7.86 -8.91 -4.56
C ARG A 71 6.76 -7.86 -4.76
N LEU A 72 6.40 -7.10 -3.73
CA LEU A 72 5.47 -5.98 -3.83
C LEU A 72 6.01 -4.93 -4.81
N ARG A 73 7.30 -4.57 -4.71
CA ARG A 73 7.96 -3.68 -5.68
C ARG A 73 7.80 -4.20 -7.10
N LYS A 74 8.11 -5.48 -7.33
CA LYS A 74 7.99 -6.11 -8.66
C LYS A 74 6.56 -6.09 -9.18
N ASP A 75 5.57 -6.40 -8.35
CA ASP A 75 4.16 -6.39 -8.77
C ASP A 75 3.67 -4.98 -9.11
N LEU A 76 4.05 -3.98 -8.31
CA LEU A 76 3.70 -2.59 -8.55
C LEU A 76 4.36 -2.08 -9.84
N GLU A 77 5.64 -2.36 -10.06
CA GLU A 77 6.34 -1.94 -11.28
C GLU A 77 5.84 -2.67 -12.54
N ALA A 78 5.43 -3.93 -12.42
CA ALA A 78 4.84 -4.67 -13.54
C ALA A 78 3.47 -4.11 -13.95
N GLN A 79 2.68 -3.63 -12.99
CA GLN A 79 1.32 -3.15 -13.22
C GLN A 79 1.23 -1.63 -13.38
N VAL A 80 2.11 -0.85 -12.75
CA VAL A 80 2.17 0.61 -12.84
C VAL A 80 3.65 1.01 -12.92
N PRO A 81 4.25 0.96 -14.13
CA PRO A 81 5.67 1.24 -14.31
C PRO A 81 6.08 2.62 -13.78
N GLY A 82 7.17 2.65 -13.01
CA GLY A 82 7.73 3.83 -12.37
C GLY A 82 7.04 4.25 -11.07
N PHE A 83 6.01 3.54 -10.61
CA PHE A 83 5.28 3.89 -9.39
C PHE A 83 6.17 3.85 -8.15
N TRP A 84 6.92 2.75 -7.97
CA TRP A 84 7.73 2.54 -6.78
C TRP A 84 8.81 3.61 -6.67
N ASP A 85 9.61 3.80 -7.71
CA ASP A 85 10.76 4.71 -7.66
C ASP A 85 10.34 6.19 -7.55
N ARG A 86 9.13 6.53 -8.03
CA ARG A 86 8.57 7.88 -7.97
C ARG A 86 7.91 8.20 -6.63
N TRP A 87 7.14 7.27 -6.09
CA TRP A 87 6.24 7.53 -4.96
C TRP A 87 6.64 6.85 -3.66
N ILE A 88 7.57 5.89 -3.67
CA ILE A 88 8.01 5.19 -2.47
C ILE A 88 9.49 5.49 -2.21
N ARG A 89 9.78 6.09 -1.06
CA ARG A 89 11.14 6.30 -0.56
C ARG A 89 11.50 5.26 0.48
N ASN A 90 12.76 4.85 0.48
CA ASN A 90 13.36 4.02 1.51
C ASN A 90 14.44 4.83 2.22
N ASP A 91 14.51 4.71 3.54
CA ASP A 91 15.49 5.40 4.39
C ASP A 91 16.87 4.73 4.44
N GLY A 92 17.04 3.58 3.78
CA GLY A 92 18.24 2.74 3.83
C GLY A 92 18.28 1.77 5.01
N HIS A 93 17.38 1.90 5.98
CA HIS A 93 17.35 1.09 7.21
C HIS A 93 16.12 0.17 7.31
N GLY A 94 15.20 0.26 6.35
CA GLY A 94 14.05 -0.64 6.24
C GLY A 94 12.71 0.03 6.53
N ALA A 95 12.70 1.35 6.71
CA ALA A 95 11.50 2.14 6.71
C ALA A 95 11.18 2.68 5.32
N TYR A 96 9.89 2.82 5.04
CA TYR A 96 9.37 3.24 3.75
C TYR A 96 8.39 4.39 3.93
N CYS A 97 8.44 5.36 3.02
CA CYS A 97 7.53 6.50 2.97
C CYS A 97 6.83 6.52 1.62
N LEU A 98 5.49 6.53 1.62
CA LEU A 98 4.68 6.76 0.42
C LEU A 98 4.43 8.26 0.30
N GLN A 99 5.06 8.88 -0.71
CA GLN A 99 5.12 10.32 -0.93
C GLN A 99 3.88 10.86 -1.64
N VAL A 100 2.70 10.65 -1.04
CA VAL A 100 1.43 11.11 -1.60
C VAL A 100 0.65 11.89 -0.54
N PRO A 101 -0.15 12.90 -0.92
CA PRO A 101 -1.09 13.54 -0.01
C PRO A 101 -2.08 12.55 0.59
N GLY A 102 -2.47 12.72 1.85
CA GLY A 102 -3.34 11.76 2.53
C GLY A 102 -4.78 11.73 1.98
N ASP A 103 -5.22 12.79 1.34
CA ASP A 103 -6.50 12.89 0.62
C ASP A 103 -6.49 12.14 -0.72
N SER A 104 -5.31 11.83 -1.28
CA SER A 104 -5.19 10.98 -2.46
C SER A 104 -5.40 9.50 -2.17
N ILE A 105 -5.54 9.13 -0.88
CA ILE A 105 -5.75 7.76 -0.41
C ILE A 105 -7.20 7.61 0.07
N THR A 106 -7.94 6.77 -0.63
CA THR A 106 -9.34 6.41 -0.32
C THR A 106 -9.47 4.90 -0.17
N TYR A 107 -10.62 4.44 0.33
CA TYR A 107 -10.86 3.02 0.53
C TYR A 107 -12.36 2.72 0.48
N ASP A 108 -12.70 1.51 0.07
CA ASP A 108 -14.06 0.97 0.18
C ASP A 108 -14.27 0.40 1.58
N LEU A 109 -15.26 0.92 2.32
CA LEU A 109 -15.47 0.55 3.72
C LEU A 109 -15.88 -0.92 3.87
N ASP A 110 -16.80 -1.39 3.03
CA ASP A 110 -17.40 -2.71 3.14
C ASP A 110 -16.40 -3.79 2.73
N ALA A 111 -15.67 -3.55 1.63
CA ALA A 111 -14.69 -4.49 1.14
C ALA A 111 -13.41 -4.53 2.00
N MET A 112 -13.04 -3.42 2.64
CA MET A 112 -11.95 -3.40 3.62
C MET A 112 -12.32 -4.03 4.98
N ALA A 113 -13.59 -4.39 5.22
CA ALA A 113 -13.98 -5.10 6.44
C ALA A 113 -13.29 -6.47 6.59
N ALA A 114 -12.83 -7.06 5.48
CA ALA A 114 -12.03 -8.28 5.49
C ALA A 114 -10.56 -8.08 5.94
N HIS A 115 -10.11 -6.82 6.08
CA HIS A 115 -8.77 -6.43 6.52
C HIS A 115 -8.88 -5.51 7.76
N PRO A 116 -9.45 -5.98 8.88
CA PRO A 116 -9.80 -5.14 10.02
C PRO A 116 -8.61 -4.41 10.64
N GLU A 117 -7.41 -4.98 10.56
CA GLU A 117 -6.18 -4.37 11.05
C GLU A 117 -5.78 -3.12 10.25
N ILE A 118 -6.06 -3.10 8.94
CA ILE A 118 -5.78 -1.95 8.08
C ILE A 118 -6.93 -0.95 8.18
N LEU A 119 -8.18 -1.45 8.18
CA LEU A 119 -9.36 -0.61 8.30
C LEU A 119 -9.35 0.21 9.61
N GLY A 120 -8.92 -0.39 10.72
CA GLY A 120 -8.73 0.33 11.98
C GLY A 120 -7.70 1.47 11.88
N LEU A 121 -6.65 1.31 11.09
CA LEU A 121 -5.67 2.38 10.83
C LEU A 121 -6.23 3.48 9.93
N LEU A 122 -7.04 3.12 8.94
CA LEU A 122 -7.66 4.03 7.97
C LEU A 122 -8.80 4.87 8.55
N ARG A 123 -9.54 4.33 9.54
CA ARG A 123 -10.66 5.04 10.20
C ARG A 123 -10.21 6.04 11.26
N ASN A 124 -9.07 5.79 11.89
CA ASN A 124 -8.53 6.62 12.97
C ASN A 124 -7.54 7.68 12.45
N GLY A 125 -7.77 8.19 11.24
CA GLY A 125 -6.84 9.04 10.51
C GLY A 125 -7.48 10.20 9.82
#